data_AF-A0A959PG09-F1
#
_entry.id   AF-A0A959PG09-F1
#
_cell.length_a   1.000
_cell.length_b   1.000
_cell.length_c   1.000
_cell.angle_alpha   90.00
_cell.angle_beta   90.00
_cell.angle_gamma   90.00
#
_symmetry.space_group_name_H-M   'P 1'
#
loop_
_entity.id
_entity.type
_entity.pdbx_description
1 polymer ?
#
loop_
_entity_poly.entity_id
_entity_poly.type
_entity_poly.pdbx_seq_one_letter_code
_entity_poly.pdbx_strand_id
1 'polypeptide(L)'
;ASATDNCDASPVLTQSPTAGTLVSGTTTVTVTATDVYGNASTCTFQLIVVDNTAPVITVCAVDVTEQLDGSCELSLPDYTGLVTATDNCDLSLTVTQSPLAGTILSGDGTVQTVVITVTDDNGNSTTCSFDVTLEDTVVPVITCPAVVNVVADAGSCFATGVALGSPTTSANCGVATVTNN
;
A
#
# COMPACT_ATOMS: atom_id res chain seq x y z
N ALA A 1 -18.38 14.62 -41.89
CA ALA A 1 -17.71 15.74 -42.58
C ALA A 1 -18.54 16.13 -43.80
N SER A 2 -18.42 17.36 -44.27
CA SER A 2 -19.04 17.84 -45.51
C SER A 2 -17.98 18.48 -46.39
N ALA A 3 -18.07 18.30 -47.70
CA ALA A 3 -17.23 18.97 -48.69
C ALA A 3 -18.11 19.60 -49.77
N THR A 4 -17.65 20.73 -50.29
CA THR A 4 -18.29 21.45 -51.40
C THR A 4 -17.23 21.74 -52.45
N ASP A 5 -17.58 21.55 -53.72
CA ASP A 5 -16.74 21.90 -54.85
C ASP A 5 -17.56 22.69 -55.89
N ASN A 6 -16.90 23.53 -56.68
CA ASN A 6 -17.56 24.38 -57.67
C ASN A 6 -17.91 23.64 -58.97
N CYS A 7 -17.30 22.49 -59.23
CA CYS A 7 -17.47 21.68 -60.43
C CYS A 7 -17.82 20.21 -60.13
N ASP A 8 -17.78 19.79 -58.87
CA ASP A 8 -18.24 18.50 -58.39
C ASP A 8 -19.31 18.65 -57.29
N ALA A 9 -20.52 18.17 -57.57
CA ALA A 9 -21.63 18.23 -56.63
C ALA A 9 -21.54 17.16 -55.52
N SER A 10 -20.62 16.19 -55.61
CA SER A 10 -20.46 15.11 -54.64
C SER A 10 -18.99 14.65 -54.52
N PRO A 11 -18.09 15.48 -53.97
CA PRO A 11 -16.72 15.07 -53.69
C PRO A 11 -16.65 13.83 -52.81
N VAL A 12 -15.73 12.92 -53.12
CA VAL A 12 -15.52 11.69 -52.36
C VAL A 12 -14.80 12.02 -51.05
N LEU A 13 -15.36 11.55 -49.94
CA LEU A 13 -14.75 11.69 -48.62
C LEU A 13 -14.08 10.40 -48.20
N THR A 14 -12.82 10.51 -47.76
CA THR A 14 -12.08 9.43 -47.09
C THR A 14 -11.57 9.91 -45.75
N GLN A 15 -11.35 8.98 -44.82
CA GLN A 15 -10.76 9.29 -43.52
C GLN A 15 -9.63 8.32 -43.18
N SER A 16 -8.63 8.82 -42.45
CA SER A 16 -7.56 8.04 -41.85
C SER A 16 -7.39 8.48 -40.38
N PRO A 17 -7.55 7.59 -39.39
CA PRO A 17 -7.90 6.17 -39.51
C PRO A 17 -9.28 5.94 -40.14
N THR A 18 -9.51 4.76 -40.72
CA THR A 18 -10.81 4.40 -41.31
C THR A 18 -11.92 4.39 -40.26
N ALA A 19 -13.17 4.63 -40.67
CA ALA A 19 -14.29 4.59 -39.75
C ALA A 19 -14.40 3.19 -39.12
N GLY A 20 -14.53 3.12 -37.80
CA GLY A 20 -14.54 1.87 -37.04
C GLY A 20 -13.17 1.33 -36.66
N THR A 21 -12.07 1.98 -37.04
CA THR A 21 -10.74 1.63 -36.51
C THR A 21 -10.70 1.87 -35.00
N LEU A 22 -10.25 0.87 -34.24
CA LEU A 22 -9.95 1.03 -32.83
C LEU A 22 -8.75 1.97 -32.66
N VAL A 23 -8.89 2.93 -31.75
CA VAL A 23 -7.92 3.97 -31.47
C VAL A 23 -7.73 4.08 -29.96
N SER A 24 -6.52 4.39 -29.52
CA SER A 24 -6.19 4.65 -28.12
C SER A 24 -5.43 5.97 -28.00
N GLY A 25 -5.48 6.58 -26.82
CA GLY A 25 -4.82 7.85 -26.53
C GLY A 25 -5.20 8.97 -27.50
N THR A 26 -4.21 9.79 -27.88
CA THR A 26 -4.40 10.88 -28.84
C THR A 26 -4.12 10.39 -30.26
N THR A 27 -5.14 10.43 -31.11
CA THR A 27 -5.07 10.03 -32.52
C THR A 27 -5.41 11.21 -33.42
N THR A 28 -4.52 11.54 -34.36
CA THR A 28 -4.84 12.54 -35.40
C THR A 28 -5.72 11.90 -36.47
N VAL A 29 -6.92 12.46 -36.66
CA VAL A 29 -7.84 12.06 -37.72
C VAL A 29 -7.68 13.02 -38.89
N THR A 30 -7.43 12.47 -40.08
CA THR A 30 -7.36 13.20 -41.33
C THR A 30 -8.57 12.85 -42.19
N VAL A 31 -9.29 13.86 -42.66
CA VAL A 31 -10.38 13.72 -43.63
C VAL A 31 -9.92 14.33 -44.95
N THR A 32 -10.00 13.57 -46.03
CA THR A 32 -9.64 14.00 -47.38
C THR A 32 -10.90 14.07 -48.24
N ALA A 33 -11.12 15.21 -48.90
CA ALA A 33 -12.12 15.37 -49.94
C ALA A 33 -11.42 15.34 -51.30
N THR A 34 -11.87 14.50 -52.23
CA THR A 34 -11.34 14.40 -53.59
C THR A 34 -12.45 14.61 -54.60
N ASP A 35 -12.27 15.54 -55.54
CA ASP A 35 -13.22 15.80 -56.61
C ASP A 35 -13.07 14.78 -57.78
N VAL A 36 -14.02 14.80 -58.72
CA VAL A 36 -14.02 13.95 -59.93
C VAL A 36 -12.80 14.18 -60.85
N TYR A 37 -12.10 15.31 -60.71
CA TYR A 37 -10.90 15.65 -61.48
C TYR A 37 -9.61 15.27 -60.75
N GLY A 38 -9.69 14.73 -59.54
CA GLY A 38 -8.57 14.29 -58.72
C GLY A 38 -7.95 15.38 -57.85
N ASN A 39 -8.52 16.59 -57.77
CA ASN A 39 -8.07 17.61 -56.82
C ASN A 39 -8.49 17.20 -55.41
N ALA A 40 -7.60 17.40 -54.43
CA ALA A 40 -7.85 16.99 -53.05
C ALA A 40 -7.58 18.10 -52.04
N SER A 41 -8.37 18.12 -50.97
CA SER A 41 -8.13 18.94 -49.78
C SER A 41 -8.24 18.08 -48.52
N THR A 42 -7.52 18.45 -47.47
CA THR A 42 -7.48 17.71 -46.21
C THR A 42 -7.83 18.58 -45.02
N CYS A 43 -8.55 18.02 -44.05
CA CYS A 43 -8.81 18.61 -42.75
C CYS A 43 -8.36 17.64 -41.66
N THR A 44 -7.63 18.13 -40.65
CA THR A 44 -7.12 17.31 -39.54
C THR A 44 -7.65 17.79 -38.21
N PHE A 45 -7.97 16.87 -37.31
CA PHE A 45 -8.29 17.16 -35.92
C PHE A 45 -7.73 16.06 -34.99
N GLN A 46 -7.58 16.40 -33.70
CA GLN A 46 -7.19 15.43 -32.68
C GLN A 46 -8.45 14.73 -32.13
N LEU A 47 -8.44 13.41 -32.13
CA LEU A 47 -9.33 12.58 -31.34
C LEU A 47 -8.58 12.17 -30.07
N ILE A 48 -9.12 12.51 -28.91
CA ILE A 48 -8.50 12.21 -27.61
C ILE A 48 -9.39 11.21 -26.90
N VAL A 49 -8.85 10.01 -26.68
CA VAL A 49 -9.44 9.01 -25.78
C VAL A 49 -8.91 9.31 -24.38
N VAL A 50 -9.81 9.50 -23.42
CA VAL A 50 -9.48 9.75 -22.01
C VAL A 50 -10.00 8.56 -21.21
N ASP A 51 -9.16 7.99 -20.35
CA ASP A 51 -9.64 7.08 -19.33
C ASP A 51 -10.04 7.85 -18.07
N ASN A 52 -11.23 7.55 -17.58
CA ASN A 52 -11.81 8.08 -16.36
C ASN A 52 -12.36 6.98 -15.45
N THR A 53 -12.03 5.73 -15.74
CA THR A 53 -12.43 4.58 -14.96
C THR A 53 -11.30 4.26 -13.99
N ALA A 54 -11.62 4.13 -12.71
CA ALA A 54 -10.62 3.73 -11.73
C ALA A 54 -10.38 2.21 -11.79
N PRO A 55 -9.16 1.76 -11.42
CA PRO A 55 -8.87 0.34 -11.26
C PRO A 55 -9.83 -0.34 -10.29
N VAL A 56 -10.07 -1.63 -10.51
CA VAL A 56 -10.87 -2.48 -9.62
C VAL A 56 -9.94 -3.41 -8.84
N ILE A 57 -9.89 -3.25 -7.52
CA ILE A 57 -9.21 -4.18 -6.62
C ILE A 57 -10.05 -5.46 -6.50
N THR A 58 -9.47 -6.59 -6.86
CA THR A 58 -10.12 -7.92 -6.83
C THR A 58 -9.76 -8.71 -5.58
N VAL A 59 -8.55 -8.52 -5.06
CA VAL A 59 -8.10 -9.06 -3.77
C VAL A 59 -7.35 -7.95 -3.04
N CYS A 60 -7.78 -7.67 -1.81
CA CYS A 60 -7.04 -6.80 -0.88
C CYS A 60 -6.24 -7.65 0.11
N ALA A 61 -5.22 -7.05 0.72
CA ALA A 61 -4.56 -7.60 1.89
C ALA A 61 -5.56 -7.78 3.05
N VAL A 62 -5.25 -8.73 3.93
CA VAL A 62 -6.04 -9.06 5.11
C VAL A 62 -5.31 -8.61 6.36
N ASP A 63 -6.03 -8.50 7.47
CA ASP A 63 -5.44 -8.15 8.76
C ASP A 63 -4.34 -9.15 9.15
N VAL A 64 -3.26 -8.63 9.73
CA VAL A 64 -2.08 -9.42 10.12
C VAL A 64 -1.62 -9.05 11.53
N THR A 65 -0.92 -9.98 12.16
CA THR A 65 -0.21 -9.76 13.42
C THR A 65 1.28 -9.88 13.18
N GLU A 66 2.03 -8.86 13.56
CA GLU A 66 3.46 -8.77 13.36
C GLU A 66 4.19 -8.67 14.70
N GLN A 67 5.35 -9.32 14.77
CA GLN A 67 6.13 -9.40 16.01
C GLN A 67 7.05 -8.20 16.16
N LEU A 68 7.08 -7.65 17.38
CA LEU A 68 8.04 -6.62 17.76
C LEU A 68 9.45 -7.20 17.94
N ASP A 69 10.45 -6.41 17.58
CA ASP A 69 11.85 -6.77 17.73
C ASP A 69 12.38 -6.57 19.17
N GLY A 70 13.69 -6.75 19.35
CA GLY A 70 14.37 -6.59 20.63
C GLY A 70 14.32 -5.17 21.22
N SER A 71 13.95 -4.17 20.43
CA SER A 71 13.79 -2.77 20.81
C SER A 71 12.32 -2.38 21.01
N CYS A 72 11.39 -3.35 20.94
CA CYS A 72 9.95 -3.11 20.93
C CYS A 72 9.48 -2.31 19.70
N GLU A 73 10.14 -2.54 18.56
CA GLU A 73 9.85 -1.85 17.31
C GLU A 73 9.53 -2.87 16.20
N LEU A 74 8.72 -2.43 15.22
CA LEU A 74 8.47 -3.15 13.98
C LEU A 74 8.81 -2.23 12.82
N SER A 75 9.67 -2.69 11.91
CA SER A 75 9.82 -2.07 10.60
C SER A 75 8.73 -2.60 9.67
N LEU A 76 7.79 -1.74 9.29
CA LEU A 76 6.59 -2.13 8.55
C LEU A 76 6.96 -2.83 7.23
N PRO A 77 6.48 -4.07 6.97
CA PRO A 77 6.72 -4.76 5.71
C PRO A 77 6.11 -4.04 4.49
N ASP A 78 6.58 -4.46 3.30
CA ASP A 78 5.94 -4.11 2.03
C ASP A 78 4.80 -5.10 1.74
N TYR A 79 3.57 -4.59 1.74
CA TYR A 79 2.35 -5.33 1.51
C TYR A 79 1.77 -5.09 0.11
N THR A 80 2.41 -4.28 -0.73
CA THR A 80 1.90 -3.97 -2.08
C THR A 80 1.73 -5.22 -2.96
N GLY A 81 2.57 -6.24 -2.75
CA GLY A 81 2.50 -7.53 -3.44
C GLY A 81 1.34 -8.45 -3.03
N LEU A 82 0.56 -8.08 -2.01
CA LEU A 82 -0.61 -8.86 -1.56
C LEU A 82 -1.93 -8.40 -2.20
N VAL A 83 -1.88 -7.39 -3.05
CA VAL A 83 -3.05 -6.81 -3.72
C VAL A 83 -3.07 -7.20 -5.19
N THR A 84 -4.25 -7.62 -5.66
CA THR A 84 -4.50 -7.83 -7.09
C THR A 84 -5.59 -6.88 -7.57
N ALA A 85 -5.36 -6.24 -8.71
CA ALA A 85 -6.27 -5.30 -9.32
C ALA A 85 -6.25 -5.41 -10.84
N THR A 86 -7.30 -4.91 -11.49
CA THR A 86 -7.44 -4.87 -12.94
C THR A 86 -7.98 -3.52 -13.36
N ASP A 87 -7.65 -3.07 -14.56
CA ASP A 87 -8.22 -1.89 -15.18
C ASP A 87 -8.59 -2.17 -16.66
N ASN A 88 -9.45 -1.34 -17.23
CA ASN A 88 -9.92 -1.50 -18.62
C ASN A 88 -8.91 -1.04 -19.67
N CYS A 89 -8.04 -0.07 -19.37
CA CYS A 89 -7.04 0.44 -20.30
C CYS A 89 -5.60 0.21 -19.82
N ASP A 90 -5.36 0.11 -18.52
CA ASP A 90 -4.03 -0.09 -17.96
C ASP A 90 -3.81 -1.54 -17.49
N LEU A 91 -2.74 -2.16 -18.01
CA LEU A 91 -2.30 -3.50 -17.60
C LEU A 91 -1.12 -3.47 -16.61
N SER A 92 -0.56 -2.29 -16.35
CA SER A 92 0.63 -2.05 -15.55
C SER A 92 0.35 -1.04 -14.43
N LEU A 93 -0.63 -1.38 -13.60
CA LEU A 93 -1.07 -0.56 -12.46
C LEU A 93 0.05 -0.23 -11.48
N THR A 94 0.03 0.99 -10.96
CA THR A 94 0.92 1.42 -9.88
C THR A 94 0.28 1.12 -8.53
N VAL A 95 0.96 0.35 -7.68
CA VAL A 95 0.50 0.02 -6.33
C VAL A 95 1.40 0.69 -5.30
N THR A 96 0.80 1.38 -4.33
CA THR A 96 1.52 2.07 -3.25
C THR A 96 0.86 1.79 -1.91
N GLN A 97 1.62 1.91 -0.82
CA GLN A 97 1.11 1.74 0.54
C GLN A 97 1.37 2.96 1.41
N SER A 98 0.52 3.16 2.41
CA SER A 98 0.66 4.14 3.48
C SER A 98 0.24 3.53 4.82
N PRO A 99 1.07 3.53 5.88
CA PRO A 99 2.43 4.06 5.92
C PRO A 99 3.40 3.35 4.96
N LEU A 100 4.49 4.04 4.59
CA LEU A 100 5.51 3.48 3.70
C LEU A 100 6.17 2.25 4.33
N ALA A 101 6.51 1.27 3.50
CA ALA A 101 7.36 0.16 3.94
C ALA A 101 8.65 0.69 4.57
N GLY A 102 9.06 0.06 5.67
CA GLY A 102 10.19 0.50 6.49
C GLY A 102 9.84 1.52 7.58
N THR A 103 8.59 2.03 7.63
CA THR A 103 8.12 2.88 8.74
C THR A 103 8.28 2.14 10.06
N ILE A 104 8.90 2.77 11.06
CA ILE A 104 9.06 2.18 12.39
C ILE A 104 7.80 2.41 13.22
N LEU A 105 7.22 1.32 13.69
CA LEU A 105 6.09 1.30 14.61
C LEU A 105 6.55 0.74 15.96
N SER A 106 5.89 1.11 17.05
CA SER A 106 6.23 0.62 18.38
C SER A 106 5.01 0.55 19.28
N GLY A 107 5.15 -0.24 20.35
CA GLY A 107 4.09 -0.45 21.34
C GLY A 107 3.36 -1.77 21.11
N ASP A 108 3.46 -2.65 22.11
CA ASP A 108 2.70 -3.90 22.18
C ASP A 108 1.19 -3.64 22.23
N GLY A 109 0.43 -4.48 21.53
CA GLY A 109 -1.03 -4.42 21.44
C GLY A 109 -1.57 -3.23 20.65
N THR A 110 -0.71 -2.47 19.98
CA THR A 110 -1.14 -1.37 19.11
C THR A 110 -1.57 -1.89 17.74
N VAL A 111 -2.47 -1.16 17.08
CA VAL A 111 -2.97 -1.49 15.75
C VAL A 111 -2.63 -0.35 14.80
N GLN A 112 -1.98 -0.68 13.69
CA GLN A 112 -1.70 0.25 12.60
C GLN A 112 -2.53 -0.14 11.37
N THR A 113 -3.43 0.73 10.94
CA THR A 113 -4.13 0.59 9.66
C THR A 113 -3.19 0.93 8.51
N VAL A 114 -3.06 0.02 7.55
CA VAL A 114 -2.32 0.22 6.30
C VAL A 114 -3.32 0.41 5.16
N VAL A 115 -3.09 1.43 4.34
CA VAL A 115 -3.89 1.74 3.16
C VAL A 115 -3.07 1.44 1.92
N ILE A 116 -3.58 0.59 1.04
CA ILE A 116 -3.05 0.35 -0.30
C ILE A 116 -3.82 1.21 -1.30
N THR A 117 -3.10 1.94 -2.15
CA THR A 117 -3.65 2.71 -3.27
C THR A 117 -3.17 2.11 -4.58
N VAL A 118 -4.10 1.80 -5.46
CA VAL A 118 -3.84 1.33 -6.84
C VAL A 118 -4.25 2.44 -7.79
N THR A 119 -3.33 2.84 -8.68
CA THR A 119 -3.50 3.96 -9.61
C THR A 119 -3.15 3.51 -11.03
N ASP A 120 -3.98 3.87 -12.01
CA ASP A 120 -3.69 3.67 -13.44
C ASP A 120 -2.73 4.74 -13.99
N ASP A 121 -2.34 4.62 -15.26
CA ASP A 121 -1.50 5.60 -15.97
C ASP A 121 -2.19 6.95 -16.26
N ASN A 122 -3.52 7.01 -16.11
CA ASN A 122 -4.34 8.20 -16.25
C ASN A 122 -4.60 8.93 -14.92
N GLY A 123 -4.14 8.38 -13.79
CA GLY A 123 -4.26 8.94 -12.45
C GLY A 123 -5.57 8.61 -11.73
N ASN A 124 -6.43 7.76 -12.29
CA ASN A 124 -7.59 7.24 -11.57
C ASN A 124 -7.13 6.22 -10.53
N SER A 125 -7.75 6.22 -9.35
CA SER A 125 -7.28 5.37 -8.24
C SER A 125 -8.41 4.78 -7.42
N THR A 126 -8.11 3.61 -6.84
CA THR A 126 -8.93 2.91 -5.84
C THR A 126 -8.05 2.53 -4.66
N THR A 127 -8.65 2.47 -3.47
CA THR A 127 -7.95 2.10 -2.24
C THR A 127 -8.59 0.91 -1.54
N CYS A 128 -7.78 0.20 -0.76
CA CYS A 128 -8.27 -0.75 0.25
C CYS A 128 -7.37 -0.68 1.49
N SER A 129 -7.86 -1.16 2.63
CA SER A 129 -7.13 -1.08 3.90
C SER A 129 -7.28 -2.34 4.73
N PHE A 130 -6.29 -2.60 5.56
CA PHE A 130 -6.23 -3.71 6.52
C PHE A 130 -5.44 -3.26 7.76
N ASP A 131 -5.57 -4.01 8.85
CA ASP A 131 -4.93 -3.70 10.12
C ASP A 131 -3.71 -4.58 10.38
N VAL A 132 -2.64 -3.96 10.87
CA VAL A 132 -1.42 -4.62 11.37
C VAL A 132 -1.41 -4.49 12.89
N THR A 133 -1.59 -5.60 13.60
CA THR A 133 -1.51 -5.64 15.06
C THR A 133 -0.08 -5.96 15.49
N LEU A 134 0.48 -5.15 16.39
CA LEU A 134 1.81 -5.35 16.95
C LEU A 134 1.71 -6.22 18.20
N GLU A 135 2.50 -7.28 18.26
CA GLU A 135 2.50 -8.21 19.40
C GLU A 135 3.91 -8.49 19.91
N ASP A 136 4.12 -8.33 21.22
CA ASP A 136 5.30 -8.83 21.91
C ASP A 136 5.09 -10.30 22.32
N THR A 137 5.92 -11.17 21.76
CA THR A 137 5.91 -12.61 22.07
C THR A 137 7.19 -13.06 22.80
N VAL A 138 8.10 -12.13 23.10
CA VAL A 138 9.39 -12.44 23.72
C VAL A 138 9.23 -12.49 25.24
N VAL A 139 9.54 -13.65 25.82
CA VAL A 139 9.40 -13.87 27.27
C VAL A 139 10.48 -13.06 28.03
N PRO A 140 10.11 -12.35 29.12
CA PRO A 140 11.08 -11.61 29.94
C PRO A 140 12.06 -12.54 30.67
N VAL A 141 13.28 -12.07 30.87
CA VAL A 141 14.32 -12.75 31.66
C VAL A 141 14.41 -12.11 33.05
N ILE A 142 14.47 -12.95 34.09
CA ILE A 142 14.68 -12.53 35.49
C ILE A 142 15.87 -13.27 36.09
N THR A 143 16.75 -12.56 36.79
CA THR A 143 17.87 -13.12 37.55
C THR A 143 17.67 -12.82 39.03
N CYS A 144 17.71 -13.87 39.85
CA CYS A 144 17.56 -13.75 41.30
C CYS A 144 18.78 -13.06 41.94
N PRO A 145 18.59 -12.39 43.10
CA PRO A 145 19.70 -11.94 43.93
C PRO A 145 20.62 -13.09 44.34
N ALA A 146 21.85 -12.76 44.75
CA ALA A 146 22.75 -13.73 45.35
C ALA A 146 22.14 -14.34 46.62
N VAL A 147 22.59 -15.55 46.99
CA VAL A 147 22.15 -16.24 48.20
C VAL A 147 22.38 -15.36 49.43
N VAL A 148 21.33 -15.19 50.24
CA VAL A 148 21.37 -14.42 51.49
C VAL A 148 21.45 -15.38 52.68
N ASN A 149 22.55 -15.30 53.44
CA ASN A 149 22.75 -16.05 54.67
C ASN A 149 22.63 -15.10 55.88
N VAL A 150 21.70 -15.39 56.79
CA VAL A 150 21.50 -14.63 58.03
C VAL A 150 21.47 -15.54 59.25
N VAL A 151 21.83 -14.99 60.40
CA VAL A 151 21.75 -15.69 61.69
C VAL A 151 20.35 -15.48 62.29
N ALA A 152 19.81 -16.49 62.98
CA ALA A 152 18.53 -16.37 63.68
C ALA A 152 18.60 -15.34 64.82
N ASP A 153 17.46 -14.73 65.13
CA ASP A 153 17.33 -13.75 66.20
C ASP A 153 17.57 -14.40 67.58
N ALA A 154 18.08 -13.64 68.54
CA ALA A 154 18.40 -14.16 69.86
C ALA A 154 17.17 -14.77 70.56
N GLY A 155 17.27 -16.04 70.96
CA GLY A 155 16.17 -16.76 71.61
C GLY A 155 15.05 -17.22 70.66
N SER A 156 15.25 -17.13 69.34
CA SER A 156 14.28 -17.48 68.30
C SER A 156 14.89 -18.41 67.25
N CYS A 157 14.05 -19.12 66.50
CA CYS A 157 14.46 -19.88 65.30
C CYS A 157 14.21 -19.11 64.00
N PHE A 158 13.75 -17.86 64.09
CA PHE A 158 13.44 -17.00 62.94
C PHE A 158 14.45 -15.86 62.85
N ALA A 159 14.66 -15.34 61.64
CA ALA A 159 15.40 -14.10 61.40
C ALA A 159 14.42 -13.02 60.93
N THR A 160 14.47 -11.84 61.53
CA THR A 160 13.65 -10.69 61.13
C THR A 160 14.49 -9.63 60.40
N GLY A 161 13.85 -8.81 59.57
CA GLY A 161 14.53 -7.72 58.85
C GLY A 161 15.55 -8.19 57.79
N VAL A 162 15.37 -9.38 57.22
CA VAL A 162 16.28 -9.94 56.21
C VAL A 162 16.20 -9.12 54.91
N ALA A 163 17.34 -8.57 54.49
CA ALA A 163 17.47 -7.92 53.19
C ALA A 163 17.68 -8.97 52.09
N LEU A 164 16.63 -9.24 51.30
CA LEU A 164 16.65 -10.27 50.24
C LEU A 164 17.39 -9.84 48.96
N GLY A 165 17.78 -8.56 48.87
CA GLY A 165 18.27 -7.96 47.63
C GLY A 165 17.14 -7.72 46.60
N SER A 166 17.51 -7.19 45.44
CA SER A 166 16.58 -6.91 44.34
C SER A 166 16.96 -7.77 43.13
N PRO A 167 15.99 -8.44 42.48
CA PRO A 167 16.26 -9.17 41.23
C PRO A 167 16.60 -8.18 40.11
N THR A 168 17.27 -8.66 39.08
CA THR A 168 17.40 -7.92 37.80
C THR A 168 16.48 -8.54 36.76
N THR A 169 15.88 -7.70 35.92
CA THR A 169 14.97 -8.14 34.85
C THR A 169 15.33 -7.50 33.52
N SER A 170 14.96 -8.15 32.42
CA SER A 170 15.14 -7.66 31.07
C SER A 170 14.03 -8.19 30.16
N ALA A 171 13.48 -7.31 29.32
CA ALA A 171 12.52 -7.61 28.29
C ALA A 171 12.64 -6.54 27.19
N ASN A 172 12.35 -6.91 25.95
CA ASN A 172 12.34 -6.01 24.78
C ASN A 172 11.28 -4.92 24.92
N CYS A 173 10.02 -5.26 25.25
CA CYS A 173 8.94 -4.30 25.45
C CYS A 173 8.74 -3.89 26.92
N GLY A 174 9.76 -4.11 27.75
CA GLY A 174 9.73 -3.79 29.17
C GLY A 174 9.05 -4.85 30.03
N VAL A 175 9.22 -4.70 31.35
CA VAL A 175 8.73 -5.65 32.34
C VAL A 175 7.57 -5.00 33.08
N ALA A 176 6.37 -5.56 32.95
CA ALA A 176 5.16 -4.97 33.52
C ALA A 176 5.19 -4.92 35.05
N THR A 177 5.52 -6.04 35.71
CA THR A 177 5.63 -6.09 37.18
C THR A 177 6.67 -7.12 37.63
N VAL A 178 7.24 -6.88 38.81
CA VAL A 178 8.03 -7.87 39.56
C VAL A 178 7.41 -7.94 40.96
N THR A 179 6.95 -9.12 41.35
CA THR A 179 6.32 -9.33 42.66
C THR A 179 7.13 -10.33 43.48
N ASN A 180 7.25 -10.06 44.77
CA ASN A 180 7.81 -10.95 45.77
C ASN A 180 6.74 -11.07 46.87
N ASN A 181 6.14 -12.25 47.01
CA ASN A 181 5.02 -12.51 47.93
C ASN A 181 5.53 -13.04 49.27
#